data_AF-A0A2E3PTI0-F1
#
_entry.id   AF-A0A2E3PTI0-F1
#
_cell.length_a   1.000
_cell.length_b   1.000
_cell.length_c   1.000
_cell.angle_alpha   90.00
_cell.angle_beta   90.00
_cell.angle_gamma   90.00
#
_symmetry.space_group_name_H-M   'P 1'
#
loop_
_entity.id
_entity.type
_entity.pdbx_description
1 polymer ?
#
loop_
_entity_poly.entity_id
_entity_poly.type
_entity_poly.pdbx_seq_one_letter_code
_entity_poly.pdbx_strand_id
1 'polypeptide(L)'
;MTIPLKRFENVHAFSKGLSLDDLARDLGRARAAHERRPDDQRAYVRFLEAALAFEKARARAETQDLGARNARLQRSLALAKSELTRRVAQVETFGDALRASRPRRRAAAVPCVRDLFQGEAG
;
A
#
# COMPACT_ATOMS: atom_id res chain seq x y z
N MET A 1 -36.80 38.91 -14.25
CA MET A 1 -36.85 38.81 -12.78
C MET A 1 -36.14 37.54 -12.35
N THR A 2 -34.97 37.66 -11.73
CA THR A 2 -34.10 36.55 -11.31
C THR A 2 -34.33 36.24 -9.82
N ILE A 3 -34.84 35.05 -9.52
CA ILE A 3 -35.05 34.58 -8.15
C ILE A 3 -33.69 34.15 -7.57
N PRO A 4 -33.24 34.68 -6.42
CA PRO A 4 -31.95 34.29 -5.86
C PRO A 4 -32.05 32.92 -5.17
N LEU A 5 -31.27 31.96 -5.67
CA LEU A 5 -31.09 30.61 -5.10
C LEU A 5 -30.25 30.65 -3.81
N LYS A 6 -30.75 31.28 -2.73
CA LYS A 6 -30.09 31.31 -1.40
C LYS A 6 -30.67 30.29 -0.42
N ARG A 7 -30.87 29.02 -0.81
CA ARG A 7 -31.55 28.03 0.07
C ARG A 7 -30.93 26.63 0.19
N PHE A 8 -29.68 26.41 -0.23
CA PHE A 8 -29.04 25.09 -0.09
C PHE A 8 -27.80 25.03 0.82
N GLU A 9 -27.40 26.13 1.47
CA GLU A 9 -26.19 26.14 2.31
C GLU A 9 -26.33 25.34 3.61
N ASN A 10 -27.56 25.00 4.03
CA ASN A 10 -27.81 24.31 5.31
C ASN A 10 -27.85 22.77 5.23
N VAL A 11 -27.71 22.15 4.05
CA VAL A 11 -27.77 20.68 3.94
C VAL A 11 -26.44 20.01 4.32
N HIS A 12 -25.35 20.76 4.39
CA HIS A 12 -24.02 20.23 4.71
C HIS A 12 -23.64 20.31 6.19
N ALA A 13 -24.51 20.86 7.04
CA ALA A 13 -24.22 21.05 8.47
C ALA A 13 -24.55 19.83 9.36
N PHE A 14 -25.31 18.84 8.86
CA PHE A 14 -25.85 17.77 9.71
C PHE A 14 -24.93 16.56 9.95
N SER A 15 -23.79 16.44 9.26
CA SER A 15 -22.96 15.22 9.36
C SER A 15 -21.65 15.40 10.13
N LYS A 16 -21.41 16.55 10.78
CA LYS A 16 -20.20 16.73 11.62
C LYS A 16 -20.40 16.00 12.95
N GLY A 17 -20.04 14.71 12.98
CA GLY A 17 -19.91 13.94 14.23
C GLY A 17 -20.75 12.67 14.35
N LEU A 18 -21.52 12.27 13.33
CA LEU A 18 -22.25 11.00 13.33
C LEU A 18 -21.33 9.85 12.94
N SER A 19 -21.45 8.72 13.65
CA SER A 19 -20.72 7.50 13.31
C SER A 19 -21.25 6.87 12.02
N LEU A 20 -20.45 6.01 11.37
CA LEU A 20 -20.88 5.29 10.17
C LEU A 20 -22.14 4.45 10.44
N ASP A 21 -22.24 3.88 11.64
CA ASP A 21 -23.40 3.09 12.07
C ASP A 21 -24.66 3.95 12.22
N ASP A 22 -24.53 5.18 12.70
CA ASP A 22 -25.66 6.11 12.81
C ASP A 22 -26.18 6.51 11.44
N LEU A 23 -25.27 6.77 10.49
CA LEU A 23 -25.63 7.05 9.10
C LEU A 23 -26.27 5.83 8.42
N ALA A 24 -25.82 4.60 8.73
CA ALA A 24 -26.46 3.38 8.24
C ALA A 24 -27.88 3.22 8.78
N ARG A 25 -28.09 3.50 10.08
CA ARG A 25 -29.42 3.48 10.70
C ARG A 25 -30.34 4.55 10.09
N ASP A 26 -29.82 5.75 9.85
CA ASP A 26 -30.57 6.84 9.21
C ASP A 26 -30.95 6.50 7.76
N LEU A 27 -30.04 5.91 6.99
CA LEU A 27 -30.33 5.40 5.65
C LEU A 27 -31.43 4.33 5.70
N GLY A 28 -31.35 3.39 6.65
CA GLY A 28 -32.40 2.38 6.86
C GLY A 28 -33.76 2.99 7.18
N ARG A 29 -33.80 4.00 8.07
CA ARG A 29 -35.03 4.73 8.40
C ARG A 29 -35.61 5.47 7.20
N ALA A 30 -34.77 6.20 6.45
CA ALA A 30 -35.20 6.97 5.29
C ALA A 30 -35.71 6.06 4.16
N ARG A 31 -35.03 4.92 3.94
CA ARG A 31 -35.47 3.89 2.99
C ARG A 31 -36.84 3.32 3.36
N ALA A 32 -37.02 2.91 4.62
CA ALA A 32 -38.29 2.38 5.10
C ALA A 32 -39.43 3.41 5.02
N ALA A 33 -39.13 4.71 5.21
CA ALA A 33 -40.11 5.77 5.06
C ALA A 33 -40.53 5.97 3.59
N HIS A 34 -39.57 5.95 2.66
CA HIS A 34 -39.83 6.03 1.22
C HIS A 34 -40.61 4.81 0.71
N GLU A 35 -40.25 3.60 1.12
CA GLU A 35 -40.95 2.37 0.72
C GLU A 35 -42.42 2.34 1.18
N ARG A 36 -42.74 2.96 2.32
CA ARG A 36 -44.14 3.09 2.79
C ARG A 36 -44.95 4.14 2.03
N ARG A 37 -44.30 5.13 1.43
CA ARG A 37 -44.93 6.27 0.75
C ARG A 37 -44.14 6.63 -0.51
N PRO A 38 -44.20 5.79 -1.56
CA PRO A 38 -43.39 5.98 -2.76
C PRO A 38 -43.75 7.26 -3.52
N ASP A 39 -45.00 7.73 -3.43
CA ASP A 39 -45.44 8.96 -4.10
C ASP A 39 -45.01 10.24 -3.37
N ASP A 40 -44.50 10.14 -2.14
CA ASP A 40 -44.01 11.29 -1.38
C ASP A 40 -42.59 11.68 -1.82
N GLN A 41 -42.52 12.69 -2.69
CA GLN A 41 -41.25 13.24 -3.18
C GLN A 41 -40.32 13.69 -2.05
N ARG A 42 -40.84 14.13 -0.89
CA ARG A 42 -39.99 14.52 0.24
C ARG A 42 -39.31 13.31 0.86
N ALA A 43 -40.01 12.18 0.94
CA ALA A 43 -39.45 10.92 1.43
C ALA A 43 -38.34 10.41 0.49
N TYR A 44 -38.56 10.52 -0.83
CA TYR A 44 -37.55 10.16 -1.84
C TYR A 44 -36.30 11.03 -1.73
N VAL A 45 -36.44 12.37 -1.66
CA VAL A 45 -35.30 13.27 -1.49
C VAL A 45 -34.54 12.98 -0.20
N ARG A 46 -35.23 12.74 0.91
CA ARG A 46 -34.60 12.37 2.19
C ARG A 46 -33.82 11.07 2.11
N PHE A 47 -34.35 10.06 1.42
CA PHE A 47 -33.63 8.82 1.16
C PHE A 47 -32.34 9.07 0.35
N LEU A 48 -32.41 9.86 -0.72
CA LEU A 48 -31.23 10.22 -1.52
C LEU A 48 -30.18 11.01 -0.72
N GLU A 49 -30.61 11.95 0.11
CA GLU A 49 -29.72 12.71 1.01
C GLU A 49 -28.99 11.78 2.00
N ALA A 50 -29.72 10.85 2.62
CA ALA A 50 -29.17 9.87 3.55
C ALA A 50 -28.18 8.92 2.86
N ALA A 51 -28.52 8.45 1.64
CA ALA A 51 -27.65 7.59 0.85
C ALA A 51 -26.34 8.29 0.49
N LEU A 52 -26.42 9.56 0.05
CA LEU A 52 -25.26 10.37 -0.28
C LEU A 52 -24.37 10.61 0.96
N ALA A 53 -24.97 10.87 2.12
CA ALA A 53 -24.25 11.09 3.37
C ALA A 53 -23.50 9.81 3.81
N PHE A 54 -24.16 8.66 3.74
CA PHE A 54 -23.57 7.37 4.08
C PHE A 54 -22.40 7.01 3.16
N GLU A 55 -22.57 7.09 1.84
CA GLU A 55 -21.51 6.75 0.88
C GLU A 55 -20.30 7.68 1.00
N LYS A 56 -20.52 8.98 1.24
CA LYS A 56 -19.43 9.93 1.50
C LYS A 56 -18.65 9.57 2.77
N ALA A 57 -19.34 9.17 3.83
CA ALA A 57 -18.69 8.76 5.09
C ALA A 57 -17.92 7.44 4.91
N ARG A 58 -18.50 6.47 4.20
CA ARG A 58 -17.89 5.19 3.88
C ARG A 58 -16.60 5.34 3.08
N ALA A 59 -16.64 6.12 1.99
CA ALA A 59 -15.45 6.38 1.17
C ALA A 59 -14.33 7.04 1.98
N ARG A 60 -14.67 8.00 2.87
CA ARG A 60 -13.68 8.61 3.77
C ARG A 60 -13.08 7.60 4.73
N ALA A 61 -13.89 6.76 5.38
CA ALA A 61 -13.40 5.73 6.29
C ALA A 61 -12.46 4.74 5.56
N GLU A 62 -12.83 4.31 4.36
CA GLU A 62 -12.01 3.41 3.54
C GLU A 62 -10.68 4.06 3.13
N THR A 63 -10.69 5.31 2.67
CA THR A 63 -9.44 6.02 2.34
C THR A 63 -8.51 6.18 3.55
N GLN A 64 -9.06 6.40 4.74
CA GLN A 64 -8.29 6.50 5.98
C GLN A 64 -7.69 5.15 6.37
N ASP A 65 -8.45 4.06 6.31
CA ASP A 65 -7.96 2.71 6.60
C ASP A 65 -6.88 2.29 5.60
N LEU A 66 -7.11 2.48 4.29
CA LEU A 66 -6.12 2.22 3.26
C LEU A 66 -4.85 3.07 3.47
N GLY A 67 -5.00 4.34 3.83
CA GLY A 67 -3.87 5.22 4.17
C GLY A 67 -3.07 4.69 5.36
N ALA A 68 -3.75 4.28 6.43
CA ALA A 68 -3.10 3.72 7.63
C ALA A 68 -2.37 2.40 7.33
N ARG A 69 -2.99 1.50 6.54
CA ARG A 69 -2.37 0.24 6.11
C ARG A 69 -1.14 0.50 5.24
N ASN A 70 -1.24 1.41 4.27
CA ASN A 70 -0.12 1.77 3.41
C ASN A 70 1.04 2.33 4.24
N ALA A 71 0.77 3.24 5.18
CA ALA A 71 1.79 3.77 6.07
C ALA A 71 2.46 2.67 6.93
N ARG A 72 1.70 1.68 7.41
CA ARG A 72 2.26 0.52 8.13
C ARG A 72 3.15 -0.33 7.22
N LEU A 73 2.71 -0.60 6.00
CA LEU A 73 3.46 -1.39 5.02
C LEU A 73 4.75 -0.68 4.62
N GLN A 74 4.72 0.64 4.40
CA GLN A 74 5.91 1.44 4.11
C GLN A 74 6.94 1.36 5.23
N ARG A 75 6.51 1.47 6.49
CA ARG A 75 7.41 1.30 7.65
C ARG A 75 8.03 -0.10 7.69
N SER A 76 7.21 -1.14 7.47
CA SER A 76 7.69 -2.52 7.43
C SER A 76 8.71 -2.75 6.31
N LEU A 77 8.42 -2.21 5.11
CA LEU A 77 9.31 -2.29 3.96
C LEU A 77 10.64 -1.57 4.22
N ALA A 78 10.61 -0.41 4.86
CA ALA A 78 11.82 0.33 5.22
C ALA A 78 12.72 -0.48 6.17
N LEU A 79 12.13 -1.09 7.20
CA LEU A 79 12.86 -1.96 8.14
C LEU A 79 13.43 -3.20 7.46
N ALA A 80 12.64 -3.86 6.60
CA ALA A 80 13.08 -5.02 5.85
C ALA A 80 14.23 -4.67 4.89
N LYS A 81 14.16 -3.50 4.23
CA LYS A 81 15.23 -3.01 3.36
C LYS A 81 16.50 -2.72 4.15
N SER A 82 16.42 -2.09 5.32
CA SER A 82 17.60 -1.83 6.15
C SER A 82 18.23 -3.13 6.65
N GLU A 83 17.40 -4.10 7.04
CA GLU A 83 17.87 -5.42 7.50
C GLU A 83 18.57 -6.19 6.37
N LEU A 84 17.97 -6.19 5.17
CA LEU A 84 18.58 -6.82 4.00
C LEU A 84 19.92 -6.17 3.66
N THR A 85 19.97 -4.83 3.65
CA THR A 85 21.22 -4.08 3.39
C THR A 85 22.30 -4.46 4.40
N ARG A 86 21.94 -4.55 5.69
CA ARG A 86 22.86 -4.98 6.75
C ARG A 86 23.39 -6.40 6.51
N ARG A 87 22.52 -7.34 6.13
CA ARG A 87 22.92 -8.73 5.86
C ARG A 87 23.80 -8.86 4.62
N VAL A 88 23.51 -8.11 3.56
CA VAL A 88 24.37 -8.05 2.36
C VAL A 88 25.76 -7.57 2.74
N ALA A 89 25.86 -6.46 3.47
CA ALA A 89 27.15 -5.93 3.92
C ALA A 89 27.93 -6.94 4.79
N GLN A 90 27.24 -7.69 5.67
CA GLN A 90 27.88 -8.76 6.44
C GLN A 90 28.44 -9.86 5.54
N VAL A 91 27.65 -10.35 4.59
CA VAL A 91 28.07 -11.40 3.64
C VAL A 91 29.27 -10.93 2.81
N GLU A 92 29.25 -9.69 2.31
CA GLU A 92 30.37 -9.10 1.58
C GLU A 92 31.63 -9.04 2.43
N THR A 93 31.52 -8.58 3.68
CA THR A 93 32.65 -8.51 4.62
C THR A 93 33.26 -9.89 4.89
N PHE A 94 32.42 -10.91 5.12
CA PHE A 94 32.90 -12.29 5.31
C PHE A 94 33.53 -12.86 4.04
N GLY A 95 32.93 -12.59 2.87
CA GLY A 95 33.46 -13.01 1.58
C GLY A 95 34.84 -12.39 1.29
N ASP A 96 35.04 -11.12 1.63
CA ASP A 96 36.32 -10.43 1.48
C ASP A 96 37.36 -10.94 2.46
N ALA A 97 36.98 -11.19 3.72
CA ALA A 97 37.86 -11.81 4.71
C ALA A 97 38.31 -13.23 4.26
N LEU A 98 37.41 -14.02 3.70
CA LEU A 98 37.73 -15.34 3.13
C LEU A 98 38.63 -15.26 1.89
N ARG A 99 38.44 -14.26 1.04
CA ARG A 99 39.32 -14.03 -0.12
C ARG A 99 40.72 -13.58 0.31
N ALA A 100 40.81 -12.71 1.32
CA ALA A 100 42.07 -12.25 1.88
C ALA A 100 42.84 -13.35 2.62
N SER A 101 42.15 -14.29 3.26
CA SER A 101 42.76 -15.42 3.97
C SER A 101 43.18 -16.59 3.07
N ARG A 102 42.78 -16.60 1.79
CA ARG A 102 43.27 -17.61 0.84
C ARG A 102 44.78 -17.41 0.62
N PRO A 103 45.62 -18.44 0.88
CA PRO A 103 47.02 -18.34 0.54
C PRO A 103 47.14 -18.10 -0.96
N ARG A 104 47.79 -16.99 -1.32
CA ARG A 104 48.19 -16.68 -2.69
C ARG A 104 49.13 -17.80 -3.11
N ARG A 105 48.60 -18.89 -3.70
CA ARG A 105 49.42 -19.88 -4.39
C ARG A 105 50.13 -19.07 -5.47
N ARG A 106 51.38 -18.69 -5.21
CA ARG A 106 52.31 -18.32 -6.26
C ARG A 106 52.17 -19.44 -7.26
N ALA A 107 51.69 -19.14 -8.47
CA ALA A 107 51.93 -20.00 -9.59
C ALA A 107 53.47 -20.08 -9.66
N ALA A 108 54.04 -21.11 -9.05
CA ALA A 108 55.37 -21.53 -9.41
C ALA A 108 55.25 -21.76 -10.91
N ALA A 109 56.03 -21.01 -11.69
CA ALA A 109 56.22 -21.33 -13.09
C ALA A 109 56.65 -22.79 -13.12
N VAL A 110 55.72 -23.67 -13.47
CA VAL A 110 56.04 -25.06 -13.73
C VAL A 110 56.98 -24.97 -14.93
N PRO A 111 58.26 -25.35 -14.83
CA PRO A 111 59.05 -25.51 -16.03
C PRO A 111 58.32 -26.57 -16.86
N CYS A 112 57.70 -26.14 -17.95
CA CYS A 112 58.02 -26.62 -19.29
C CYS A 112 58.89 -27.89 -19.31
N VAL A 113 58.42 -29.04 -18.84
CA VAL A 113 59.16 -30.30 -19.02
C VAL A 113 59.09 -30.61 -20.50
N ARG A 114 60.15 -30.16 -21.19
CA ARG A 114 60.75 -30.68 -22.42
C ARG A 114 60.10 -31.99 -22.88
N ASP A 115 59.55 -31.96 -24.10
CA ASP A 115 59.00 -33.11 -24.79
C ASP A 115 59.95 -34.31 -24.72
N LEU A 116 59.56 -35.32 -23.94
CA LEU A 116 60.24 -36.61 -23.77
C LEU A 116 60.05 -37.56 -24.96
N PHE A 117 59.51 -37.06 -26.07
CA PHE A 117 59.34 -37.77 -27.34
C PHE A 117 59.97 -36.96 -28.48
N GLN A 118 61.28 -36.72 -28.39
CA GLN A 118 62.06 -36.62 -29.62
C GLN A 118 62.12 -38.03 -30.21
N GLY A 119 61.31 -38.25 -31.25
CA GLY A 119 61.27 -39.49 -31.99
C GLY A 119 62.66 -39.90 -32.45
N GLU A 120 63.00 -41.15 -32.18
CA GLU A 120 64.08 -41.84 -32.86
C GLU A 120 63.78 -41.83 -34.36
N ALA A 121 64.61 -41.10 -35.10
CA ALA A 121 64.82 -41.34 -36.52
C ALA A 121 66.00 -42.34 -36.61
N GLY A 122 65.74 -43.51 -37.19
CA GLY A 122 66.73 -44.57 -37.40
C GLY A 122 66.09 -45.90 -37.75
#